data_AF-A0A7C4K9V2-F1
#
_entry.id   AF-A0A7C4K9V2-F1
#
_cell.length_a   1.000
_cell.length_b   1.000
_cell.length_c   1.000
_cell.angle_alpha   90.00
_cell.angle_beta   90.00
_cell.angle_gamma   90.00
#
_symmetry.space_group_name_H-M   'P 1'
#
loop_
_entity.id
_entity.type
_entity.pdbx_description
1 polymer ?
#
loop_
_entity_poly.entity_id
_entity_poly.type
_entity_poly.pdbx_seq_one_letter_code
_entity_poly.pdbx_strand_id
1 'polypeptide(L)'
;MKISISAAIAIAFGCVVLLGYFLPVPLLAMLKDIFLQYGAILAAVALFVGLANLISVHWRRVKQGARGSFYSLVLLLAMGITILVVAYIGPTGSWSMWVFNNIQLPIETSLMALVVVILVFASIRLVRRRLNWFTLLFIGTALLVLLGSAPILGLELPLLHGSGSLRTILSQIPAAAGARGLLLGVALGTIATGLRILIGADRPYSG
;
A
#
# COMPACT_ATOMS: atom_id res chain seq x y z
N MET A 1 4.38 -28.65 -25.68
CA MET A 1 4.11 -27.45 -24.86
C MET A 1 4.24 -26.22 -25.75
N LYS A 2 3.16 -25.49 -26.06
CA LYS A 2 3.24 -24.29 -26.90
C LYS A 2 3.29 -23.06 -26.00
N ILE A 3 4.38 -22.30 -26.05
CA ILE A 3 4.45 -20.98 -25.43
C ILE A 3 3.54 -20.07 -26.28
N SER A 4 2.58 -19.39 -25.65
CA SER A 4 1.79 -18.38 -26.35
C SER A 4 2.74 -17.27 -26.83
N ILE A 5 2.63 -16.86 -28.09
CA ILE A 5 3.50 -15.85 -28.71
C ILE A 5 3.60 -14.60 -27.82
N SER A 6 2.48 -14.16 -27.23
CA SER A 6 2.41 -13.03 -26.29
C SER A 6 3.29 -13.20 -25.05
N ALA A 7 3.36 -14.41 -24.49
CA ALA A 7 4.21 -14.69 -23.33
C ALA A 7 5.69 -14.71 -23.71
N ALA A 8 6.06 -15.27 -24.87
CA ALA A 8 7.43 -15.24 -25.36
C ALA A 8 7.91 -13.79 -25.57
N ILE A 9 7.05 -12.95 -26.12
CA ILE A 9 7.32 -11.53 -26.31
C ILE A 9 7.52 -10.84 -24.95
N ALA A 10 6.61 -11.03 -23.99
CA ALA A 10 6.71 -10.43 -22.66
C ALA A 10 8.00 -10.83 -21.94
N ILE A 11 8.38 -12.11 -22.01
CA ILE A 11 9.64 -12.62 -21.44
C ILE A 11 10.84 -11.94 -22.13
N ALA A 12 10.85 -11.86 -23.46
CA ALA A 12 11.95 -11.23 -24.20
C ALA A 12 12.14 -9.76 -23.81
N PHE A 13 11.08 -8.96 -23.77
CA PHE A 13 11.15 -7.56 -23.34
C PHE A 13 11.68 -7.43 -21.92
N GLY A 14 11.16 -8.23 -20.99
CA GLY A 14 11.61 -8.19 -19.61
C GLY A 14 13.06 -8.67 -19.43
N CYS A 15 13.52 -9.66 -20.20
CA CYS A 15 14.92 -10.05 -20.25
C CYS A 15 15.82 -8.91 -20.76
N VAL A 16 15.42 -8.18 -21.80
CA VAL A 16 16.18 -7.02 -22.31
C VAL A 16 16.30 -5.93 -21.24
N VAL A 17 15.20 -5.62 -20.55
CA VAL A 17 15.23 -4.65 -19.43
C VAL A 17 16.19 -5.10 -18.34
N LEU A 18 16.13 -6.38 -17.93
CA LEU A 18 17.04 -6.92 -16.92
C LEU A 18 18.51 -6.83 -17.37
N LEU A 19 18.83 -7.29 -18.59
CA LEU A 19 20.19 -7.22 -19.11
C LEU A 19 20.71 -5.78 -19.17
N GLY A 20 19.86 -4.79 -19.47
CA GLY A 20 20.21 -3.37 -19.44
C GLY A 20 20.50 -2.80 -18.05
N TYR A 21 20.12 -3.48 -16.97
CA TYR A 21 20.56 -3.14 -15.61
C TYR A 21 21.92 -3.74 -15.25
N PHE A 22 22.22 -4.96 -15.74
CA PHE A 22 23.41 -5.71 -15.33
C PHE A 22 24.62 -5.54 -16.25
N LEU A 23 24.41 -5.23 -17.54
CA LEU A 23 25.49 -5.12 -18.53
C LEU A 23 25.73 -3.65 -18.93
N PRO A 24 26.99 -3.15 -18.89
CA PRO A 24 27.32 -1.78 -19.27
C PRO A 24 27.43 -1.62 -20.80
N VAL A 25 26.38 -1.98 -21.54
CA VAL A 25 26.32 -1.84 -23.01
C VAL A 25 25.40 -0.66 -23.37
N PRO A 26 25.87 0.34 -24.15
CA PRO A 26 25.08 1.54 -24.46
C PRO A 26 23.70 1.23 -25.09
N LEU A 27 23.64 0.26 -26.01
CA LEU A 27 22.39 -0.16 -26.65
C LEU A 27 21.39 -0.75 -25.64
N LEU A 28 21.84 -1.59 -24.71
CA LEU A 28 20.96 -2.19 -23.69
C LEU A 28 20.44 -1.14 -22.71
N ALA A 29 21.26 -0.16 -22.33
CA ALA A 29 20.84 0.94 -21.48
C ALA A 29 19.75 1.79 -22.16
N MET A 30 19.94 2.15 -23.44
CA MET A 30 18.96 2.88 -24.24
C MET A 30 17.63 2.11 -24.36
N LEU A 31 17.68 0.81 -24.68
CA LEU A 31 16.47 -0.02 -24.79
C LEU A 31 15.73 -0.15 -23.45
N LYS A 32 16.46 -0.34 -22.35
CA LYS A 32 15.91 -0.38 -20.99
C LYS A 32 15.16 0.92 -20.68
N ASP A 33 15.76 2.08 -20.94
CA ASP A 33 15.12 3.38 -20.66
C ASP A 33 13.85 3.58 -21.50
N ILE A 34 13.89 3.23 -22.79
CA ILE A 34 12.72 3.27 -23.68
C ILE A 34 11.60 2.36 -23.17
N PHE A 35 11.92 1.11 -22.82
CA PHE A 35 10.91 0.15 -22.34
C PHE A 35 10.33 0.54 -20.98
N LEU A 36 11.14 1.08 -20.07
CA LEU A 36 10.66 1.61 -18.79
C LEU A 36 9.75 2.83 -19.00
N GLN A 37 10.06 3.70 -19.96
CA GLN A 37 9.20 4.83 -20.30
C GLN A 37 7.84 4.37 -20.85
N TYR A 38 7.82 3.41 -21.78
CA TYR A 38 6.57 2.81 -22.26
C TYR A 38 5.81 2.10 -21.13
N GLY A 39 6.52 1.39 -20.24
CA GLY A 39 5.93 0.78 -19.06
C GLY A 39 5.24 1.80 -18.14
N ALA A 40 5.88 2.96 -17.92
CA ALA A 40 5.29 4.05 -17.13
C ALA A 40 4.04 4.65 -17.80
N ILE A 41 4.07 4.84 -19.13
CA ILE A 41 2.91 5.32 -19.89
C ILE A 41 1.76 4.31 -19.80
N LEU A 42 2.04 3.01 -19.99
CA LEU A 42 1.05 1.95 -19.86
C LEU A 42 0.48 1.85 -18.44
N ALA A 43 1.30 2.03 -17.40
CA ALA A 43 0.85 2.07 -16.02
C ALA A 43 -0.09 3.26 -15.75
N ALA A 44 0.23 4.44 -16.29
CA ALA A 44 -0.65 5.61 -16.22
C ALA A 44 -2.00 5.35 -16.92
N VAL A 45 -1.98 4.78 -18.12
CA VAL A 45 -3.21 4.40 -18.85
C VAL A 45 -3.99 3.34 -18.08
N ALA A 46 -3.34 2.33 -17.50
CA ALA A 46 -3.97 1.31 -16.69
C ALA A 46 -4.69 1.90 -15.47
N LEU A 47 -4.14 2.96 -14.88
CA LEU A 47 -4.80 3.71 -13.80
C LEU A 47 -6.14 4.30 -14.27
N PHE A 48 -6.18 4.93 -15.45
CA PHE A 48 -7.42 5.42 -16.05
C PHE A 48 -8.41 4.30 -16.38
N VAL A 49 -7.92 3.17 -16.90
CA VAL A 49 -8.77 1.99 -17.15
C VAL A 49 -9.36 1.46 -15.84
N GLY A 50 -8.57 1.43 -14.77
CA GLY A 50 -9.03 1.07 -13.43
C GLY A 50 -10.11 2.00 -12.91
N LEU A 51 -9.93 3.32 -13.06
CA LEU A 51 -10.92 4.33 -12.71
C LEU A 51 -12.21 4.18 -13.52
N ALA A 52 -12.10 4.00 -14.84
CA ALA A 52 -13.23 3.78 -15.73
C ALA A 52 -14.00 2.49 -15.37
N ASN A 53 -13.28 1.42 -15.02
CA ASN A 53 -13.88 0.18 -14.55
C ASN A 53 -14.65 0.39 -13.23
N LEU A 54 -14.04 1.10 -12.27
CA LEU A 54 -14.69 1.42 -11.00
C LEU A 54 -16.00 2.21 -11.23
N ILE A 55 -15.96 3.22 -12.10
CA ILE A 55 -17.15 3.99 -12.50
C ILE A 55 -18.18 3.06 -13.13
N SER A 56 -17.80 2.26 -14.13
CA SER A 56 -18.69 1.37 -14.87
C SER A 56 -19.44 0.40 -13.94
N VAL A 57 -18.71 -0.27 -13.04
CA VAL A 57 -19.29 -1.23 -12.10
C VAL A 57 -20.28 -0.56 -11.15
N HIS A 58 -19.90 0.57 -10.55
CA HIS A 58 -20.75 1.24 -9.57
C HIS A 58 -21.93 1.96 -10.22
N TRP A 59 -21.75 2.52 -11.41
CA TRP A 59 -22.82 3.15 -12.18
C TRP A 59 -23.87 2.13 -12.61
N ARG A 60 -23.43 0.95 -13.08
CA ARG A 60 -24.33 -0.16 -13.41
C ARG A 60 -25.11 -0.61 -12.18
N ARG A 61 -24.43 -0.76 -11.03
CA ARG A 61 -25.07 -1.13 -9.75
C ARG A 61 -26.12 -0.11 -9.33
N VAL A 62 -25.85 1.18 -9.51
CA VAL A 62 -26.81 2.26 -9.21
C VAL A 62 -28.04 2.19 -10.13
N LYS A 63 -27.83 2.10 -11.45
CA LYS A 63 -28.90 2.00 -12.44
C LYS A 63 -29.81 0.77 -12.25
N GLN A 64 -29.23 -0.35 -11.82
CA GLN A 64 -29.96 -1.60 -11.61
C GLN A 64 -30.65 -1.68 -10.25
N GLY A 65 -30.51 -0.65 -9.38
CA GLY A 65 -31.12 -0.66 -8.05
C GLY A 65 -30.63 -1.80 -7.15
N ALA A 66 -29.43 -2.33 -7.38
CA ALA A 66 -28.92 -3.49 -6.66
C ALA A 66 -28.69 -3.18 -5.17
N ARG A 67 -28.63 -4.23 -4.33
CA ARG A 67 -28.38 -4.09 -2.90
C ARG A 67 -27.06 -3.32 -2.65
N GLY A 68 -27.14 -2.23 -1.90
CA GLY A 68 -26.00 -1.32 -1.67
C GLY A 68 -25.79 -0.25 -2.77
N SER A 69 -26.77 -0.04 -3.65
CA SER A 69 -26.77 1.01 -4.67
C SER A 69 -26.51 2.41 -4.09
N PHE A 70 -27.11 2.73 -2.93
CA PHE A 70 -26.89 4.02 -2.25
C PHE A 70 -25.40 4.29 -1.94
N TYR A 71 -24.68 3.32 -1.36
CA TYR A 71 -23.24 3.46 -1.10
C TYR A 71 -22.43 3.62 -2.39
N SER A 72 -22.88 2.98 -3.47
CA SER A 72 -22.23 3.11 -4.78
C SER A 72 -22.44 4.49 -5.37
N LEU A 73 -23.61 5.09 -5.17
CA LEU A 73 -23.89 6.48 -5.55
C LEU A 73 -23.04 7.47 -4.73
N VAL A 74 -22.94 7.27 -3.41
CA VAL A 74 -22.07 8.08 -2.54
C VAL A 74 -20.61 8.00 -2.99
N LEU A 75 -20.11 6.82 -3.33
CA LEU A 75 -18.76 6.63 -3.84
C LEU A 75 -18.53 7.38 -5.15
N LEU A 76 -19.45 7.28 -6.11
CA LEU A 76 -19.33 7.99 -7.39
C LEU A 76 -19.34 9.51 -7.22
N LEU A 77 -20.20 10.04 -6.35
CA LEU A 77 -20.26 11.47 -6.05
C LEU A 77 -18.98 11.95 -5.35
N ALA A 78 -18.53 11.24 -4.31
CA ALA A 78 -17.31 11.59 -3.59
C ALA A 78 -16.10 11.58 -4.54
N MET A 79 -15.96 10.54 -5.35
CA MET A 79 -14.90 10.44 -6.35
C MET A 79 -14.95 11.59 -7.36
N GLY A 80 -16.13 11.92 -7.90
CA GLY A 80 -16.29 13.05 -8.82
C GLY A 80 -15.90 14.39 -8.18
N ILE A 81 -16.37 14.65 -6.95
CA ILE A 81 -16.04 15.87 -6.21
C ILE A 81 -14.53 15.96 -5.96
N THR A 82 -13.90 14.89 -5.45
CA THR A 82 -12.46 14.90 -5.17
C THR A 82 -11.63 15.12 -6.43
N ILE A 83 -11.97 14.47 -7.55
CA ILE A 83 -11.26 14.68 -8.82
C ILE A 83 -11.40 16.14 -9.27
N LEU A 84 -12.60 16.72 -9.23
CA LEU A 84 -12.83 18.10 -9.65
C LEU A 84 -12.09 19.11 -8.77
N VAL A 85 -12.14 18.93 -7.44
CA VAL A 85 -11.45 19.80 -6.47
C VAL A 85 -9.93 19.76 -6.70
N VAL A 86 -9.35 18.56 -6.79
CA VAL A 86 -7.90 18.40 -6.95
C VAL A 86 -7.43 18.85 -8.33
N ALA A 87 -8.19 18.57 -9.40
CA ALA A 87 -7.84 18.98 -10.76
C ALA A 87 -7.87 20.50 -10.94
N TYR A 88 -8.80 21.20 -10.28
CA TYR A 88 -8.93 22.65 -10.42
C TYR A 88 -7.99 23.45 -9.51
N ILE A 89 -7.86 23.04 -8.25
CA ILE A 89 -7.14 23.81 -7.21
C ILE A 89 -5.70 23.31 -7.04
N GLY A 90 -5.43 22.08 -7.49
CA GLY A 90 -4.16 21.40 -7.31
C GLY A 90 -4.08 20.59 -6.01
N PRO A 91 -3.09 19.69 -5.88
CA PRO A 91 -2.99 18.75 -4.76
C PRO A 91 -2.78 19.41 -3.39
N THR A 92 -2.10 20.55 -3.35
CA THR A 92 -1.75 21.29 -2.12
C THR A 92 -2.67 22.48 -1.86
N GLY A 93 -3.75 22.63 -2.62
CA GLY A 93 -4.75 23.67 -2.43
C GLY A 93 -5.50 23.54 -1.10
N SER A 94 -6.02 24.66 -0.58
CA SER A 94 -6.72 24.69 0.72
C SER A 94 -7.87 23.68 0.80
N TRP A 95 -8.67 23.56 -0.26
CA TRP A 95 -9.79 22.62 -0.32
C TRP A 95 -9.34 21.16 -0.49
N SER A 96 -8.28 20.91 -1.26
CA SER A 96 -7.67 19.57 -1.39
C SER A 96 -7.12 19.09 -0.04
N MET A 97 -6.40 19.98 0.67
CA MET A 97 -5.89 19.71 2.01
C MET A 97 -7.00 19.58 3.05
N TRP A 98 -8.11 20.32 2.89
CA TRP A 98 -9.28 20.14 3.75
C TRP A 98 -9.87 18.74 3.60
N VAL A 99 -10.07 18.25 2.37
CA VAL A 99 -10.52 16.87 2.11
C VAL A 99 -9.55 15.87 2.71
N PHE A 100 -8.25 16.06 2.52
CA PHE A 100 -7.23 15.18 3.10
C PHE A 100 -7.31 15.16 4.64
N ASN A 101 -7.28 16.31 5.30
CA ASN A 101 -7.22 16.41 6.76
C ASN A 101 -8.54 16.03 7.46
N ASN A 102 -9.68 16.22 6.81
CA ASN A 102 -11.00 16.00 7.42
C ASN A 102 -11.68 14.70 6.98
N ILE A 103 -11.23 14.08 5.88
CA ILE A 103 -11.83 12.84 5.37
C ILE A 103 -10.80 11.72 5.32
N GLN A 104 -9.70 11.90 4.58
CA GLN A 104 -8.71 10.84 4.40
C GLN A 104 -7.97 10.50 5.70
N LEU A 105 -7.40 11.49 6.37
CA LEU A 105 -6.61 11.32 7.58
C LEU A 105 -7.43 10.71 8.75
N PRO A 106 -8.69 11.14 9.01
CA PRO A 106 -9.53 10.51 10.02
C PRO A 106 -9.90 9.05 9.70
N ILE A 107 -10.10 8.71 8.42
CA ILE A 107 -10.36 7.31 8.01
C ILE A 107 -9.10 6.47 8.24
N GLU A 108 -7.93 6.94 7.83
CA GLU A 108 -6.66 6.25 8.04
C GLU A 108 -6.38 6.01 9.53
N THR A 109 -6.52 7.06 10.36
CA THR A 109 -6.34 6.95 11.82
C THR A 109 -7.36 6.04 12.48
N SER A 110 -8.61 6.02 12.01
CA SER A 110 -9.63 5.08 12.50
C SER A 110 -9.28 3.63 12.18
N LEU A 111 -8.76 3.36 10.98
CA LEU A 111 -8.28 2.02 10.60
C LEU A 111 -7.07 1.60 11.45
N MET A 112 -6.14 2.53 11.72
CA MET A 112 -5.03 2.28 12.64
C MET A 112 -5.52 2.00 14.08
N ALA A 113 -6.53 2.73 14.54
CA ALA A 113 -7.16 2.48 15.85
C ALA A 113 -7.80 1.09 15.92
N LEU A 114 -8.46 0.63 14.86
CA LEU A 114 -8.98 -0.75 14.80
C LEU A 114 -7.86 -1.79 14.90
N VAL A 115 -6.72 -1.58 14.23
CA VAL A 115 -5.56 -2.47 14.37
C VAL A 115 -5.08 -2.52 15.82
N VAL A 116 -5.01 -1.37 16.51
CA VAL A 116 -4.67 -1.31 17.93
C VAL A 116 -5.64 -2.13 18.79
N VAL A 117 -6.94 -1.98 18.58
CA VAL A 117 -7.96 -2.74 19.32
C VAL A 117 -7.81 -4.25 19.07
N ILE A 118 -7.58 -4.65 17.82
CA ILE A 118 -7.35 -6.05 17.45
C ILE A 118 -6.08 -6.59 18.10
N LEU A 119 -4.99 -5.81 18.15
CA LEU A 119 -3.74 -6.18 18.81
C LEU A 119 -3.91 -6.38 20.31
N VAL A 120 -4.68 -5.51 20.97
CA VAL A 120 -5.00 -5.65 22.41
C VAL A 120 -5.80 -6.94 22.63
N PHE A 121 -6.85 -7.17 21.84
CA PHE A 121 -7.66 -8.39 21.95
C PHE A 121 -6.83 -9.65 21.67
N ALA A 122 -5.96 -9.62 20.67
CA ALA A 122 -5.04 -10.71 20.35
C ALA A 122 -4.07 -11.00 21.50
N SER A 123 -3.53 -9.96 22.13
CA SER A 123 -2.67 -10.08 23.31
C SER A 123 -3.39 -10.77 24.47
N ILE A 124 -4.61 -10.33 24.80
CA ILE A 124 -5.43 -10.96 25.85
C ILE A 124 -5.73 -12.42 25.51
N ARG A 125 -6.09 -12.71 24.25
CA ARG A 125 -6.38 -14.06 23.77
C ARG A 125 -5.15 -14.98 23.86
N LEU A 126 -3.95 -14.47 23.57
CA LEU A 126 -2.70 -15.23 23.61
C LEU A 126 -2.29 -15.57 25.05
N VAL A 127 -2.46 -14.64 26.00
CA VAL A 127 -2.22 -14.89 27.44
C VAL A 127 -3.07 -16.06 27.95
N ARG A 128 -4.33 -16.16 27.48
CA ARG A 128 -5.27 -17.20 27.93
C ARG A 128 -5.02 -18.60 27.36
N ARG A 129 -4.25 -18.76 26.28
CA ARG A 129 -4.07 -20.08 25.62
C ARG A 129 -2.90 -20.88 26.20
N ARG A 130 -1.68 -20.35 26.21
CA ARG A 130 -0.46 -20.79 26.96
C ARG A 130 0.62 -19.72 26.77
N LEU A 131 1.39 -19.42 27.82
CA LEU A 131 2.55 -18.52 27.72
C LEU A 131 3.74 -19.27 27.11
N ASN A 132 3.97 -19.02 25.83
CA ASN A 132 5.20 -19.40 25.12
C ASN A 132 6.14 -18.20 25.04
N TRP A 133 7.43 -18.43 24.75
CA TRP A 133 8.42 -17.35 24.58
C TRP A 133 7.99 -16.32 23.53
N PHE A 134 7.40 -16.77 22.41
CA PHE A 134 6.83 -15.90 21.37
C PHE A 134 5.62 -15.08 21.84
N THR A 135 4.78 -15.65 22.71
CA THR A 135 3.65 -14.93 23.32
C THR A 135 4.17 -13.81 24.22
N LEU A 136 5.19 -14.09 25.02
CA LEU A 136 5.85 -13.12 25.90
C LEU A 136 6.48 -11.97 25.09
N LEU A 137 7.22 -12.29 24.03
CA LEU A 137 7.77 -11.30 23.11
C LEU A 137 6.68 -10.44 22.46
N PHE A 138 5.61 -11.06 21.96
CA PHE A 138 4.52 -10.35 21.32
C PHE A 138 3.81 -9.40 22.29
N ILE A 139 3.47 -9.88 23.49
CA ILE A 139 2.81 -9.04 24.50
C ILE A 139 3.73 -7.91 24.96
N GLY A 140 5.03 -8.21 25.17
CA GLY A 140 6.01 -7.21 25.56
C GLY A 140 6.16 -6.11 24.51
N THR A 141 6.31 -6.49 23.24
CA THR A 141 6.39 -5.53 22.13
C THR A 141 5.08 -4.76 21.93
N ALA A 142 3.92 -5.43 21.98
CA ALA A 142 2.62 -4.78 21.87
C ALA A 142 2.39 -3.77 23.01
N LEU A 143 2.66 -4.13 24.27
CA LEU A 143 2.55 -3.24 25.41
C LEU A 143 3.49 -2.05 25.29
N LEU A 144 4.75 -2.25 24.89
CA LEU A 144 5.72 -1.17 24.69
C LEU A 144 5.28 -0.19 23.60
N VAL A 145 4.75 -0.69 22.47
CA VAL A 145 4.23 0.16 21.39
C VAL A 145 3.00 0.93 21.84
N LEU A 146 2.06 0.27 22.53
CA LEU A 146 0.84 0.91 23.03
C LEU A 146 1.16 1.99 24.08
N LEU A 147 2.01 1.68 25.06
CA LEU A 147 2.46 2.64 26.08
C LEU A 147 3.29 3.78 25.48
N GLY A 148 4.12 3.51 24.46
CA GLY A 148 4.89 4.55 23.77
C GLY A 148 4.04 5.46 22.88
N SER A 149 2.89 4.97 22.40
CA SER A 149 1.95 5.74 21.57
C SER A 149 0.91 6.50 22.39
N ALA A 150 0.59 6.05 23.61
CA ALA A 150 -0.39 6.67 24.47
C ALA A 150 0.21 7.87 25.23
N PRO A 151 -0.33 9.09 25.09
CA PRO A 151 -0.02 10.18 26.00
C PRO A 151 -0.66 9.87 27.36
N ILE A 152 0.07 9.16 28.22
CA ILE A 152 -0.45 8.74 29.51
C ILE A 152 -0.43 9.95 30.46
N LEU A 153 -1.61 10.43 30.82
CA LEU A 153 -1.89 11.22 32.03
C LEU A 153 -1.29 12.64 32.15
N GLY A 154 -0.80 13.29 31.09
CA GLY A 154 -0.37 14.71 31.17
C GLY A 154 0.69 15.01 32.26
N LEU A 155 1.28 13.98 32.85
CA LEU A 155 2.35 14.03 33.82
C LEU A 155 3.62 13.84 33.03
N GLU A 156 4.30 14.96 32.77
CA GLU A 156 5.64 14.94 32.19
C GLU A 156 6.61 14.35 33.21
N LEU A 157 6.69 13.02 33.26
CA LEU A 157 7.77 12.34 33.96
C LEU A 157 9.06 12.62 33.18
N PRO A 158 10.03 13.37 33.74
CA PRO A 158 11.22 13.84 33.00
C PRO A 158 12.10 12.71 32.44
N LEU A 159 11.97 11.48 32.96
CA LEU A 159 12.68 10.29 32.51
C LEU A 159 12.06 9.64 31.26
N LEU A 160 10.81 9.99 30.91
CA LEU A 160 10.06 9.43 29.77
C LEU A 160 9.81 10.44 28.65
N HIS A 161 10.09 11.74 28.83
CA HIS A 161 9.86 12.78 27.80
C HIS A 161 11.10 13.64 27.49
N GLY A 162 12.29 13.30 27.99
CA GLY A 162 13.53 13.90 27.51
C GLY A 162 13.79 13.58 26.03
N SER A 163 14.50 14.44 25.32
CA SER A 163 14.83 14.34 23.88
C SER A 163 15.57 13.06 23.43
N GLY A 164 15.94 12.17 24.37
CA GLY A 164 16.45 10.81 24.16
C GLY A 164 15.52 9.70 24.66
N SER A 165 14.21 9.97 24.77
CA SER A 165 13.23 9.07 25.38
C SER A 165 12.98 7.79 24.57
N LEU A 166 12.68 6.69 25.29
CA LEU A 166 12.18 5.41 24.81
C LEU A 166 11.09 5.54 23.73
N ARG A 167 10.27 6.60 23.77
CA ARG A 167 9.27 6.91 22.73
C ARG A 167 9.89 7.16 21.36
N THR A 168 10.99 7.93 21.28
CA THR A 168 11.69 8.21 20.02
C THR A 168 12.38 6.96 19.51
N ILE A 169 13.00 6.18 20.40
CA ILE A 169 13.66 4.91 20.06
C ILE A 169 12.63 3.89 19.53
N LEU A 170 11.48 3.73 20.17
CA LEU A 170 10.43 2.79 19.74
C LEU A 170 9.66 3.25 18.49
N SER A 171 9.38 4.54 18.35
CA SER A 171 8.65 5.05 17.17
C SER A 171 9.54 5.18 15.93
N GLN A 172 10.81 5.57 16.09
CA GLN A 172 11.69 5.80 14.96
C GLN A 172 12.49 4.57 14.52
N ILE A 173 12.72 3.58 15.41
CA ILE A 173 13.51 2.40 15.05
C ILE A 173 12.60 1.22 14.67
N PRO A 174 11.88 0.54 15.58
CA PRO A 174 11.11 -0.65 15.20
C PRO A 174 9.83 -0.35 14.42
N ALA A 175 9.08 0.72 14.72
CA ALA A 175 7.87 1.03 13.96
C ALA A 175 8.20 1.50 12.53
N ALA A 176 9.21 2.36 12.36
CA ALA A 176 9.70 2.73 11.04
C ALA A 176 10.35 1.53 10.31
N ALA A 177 11.05 0.64 11.03
CA ALA A 177 11.57 -0.61 10.46
C ALA A 177 10.45 -1.55 10.01
N GLY A 178 9.34 -1.63 10.75
CA GLY A 178 8.16 -2.40 10.37
C GLY A 178 7.49 -1.85 9.11
N ALA A 179 7.28 -0.53 9.03
CA ALA A 179 6.75 0.13 7.84
C ALA A 179 7.67 -0.09 6.62
N ARG A 180 8.99 0.08 6.80
CA ARG A 180 9.98 -0.22 5.74
C ARG A 180 9.99 -1.71 5.39
N GLY A 181 9.84 -2.59 6.36
CA GLY A 181 9.74 -4.04 6.16
C GLY A 181 8.53 -4.44 5.33
N LEU A 182 7.37 -3.80 5.55
CA LEU A 182 6.18 -3.98 4.72
C LEU A 182 6.42 -3.46 3.29
N LEU A 183 7.04 -2.29 3.13
CA LEU A 183 7.39 -1.76 1.81
C LEU A 183 8.36 -2.69 1.06
N LEU A 184 9.37 -3.21 1.75
CA LEU A 184 10.29 -4.20 1.19
C LEU A 184 9.57 -5.51 0.86
N GLY A 185 8.65 -5.98 1.71
CA GLY A 185 7.84 -7.16 1.44
C GLY A 185 6.94 -7.00 0.21
N VAL A 186 6.30 -5.84 0.04
CA VAL A 186 5.53 -5.50 -1.16
C VAL A 186 6.43 -5.47 -2.38
N ALA A 187 7.60 -4.82 -2.30
CA ALA A 187 8.56 -4.78 -3.40
C ALA A 187 9.09 -6.18 -3.78
N LEU A 188 9.40 -7.03 -2.81
CA LEU A 188 9.81 -8.41 -3.06
C LEU A 188 8.67 -9.23 -3.66
N GLY A 189 7.42 -9.02 -3.23
CA GLY A 189 6.25 -9.66 -3.79
C GLY A 189 6.00 -9.29 -5.26
N THR A 190 6.17 -8.01 -5.61
CA THR A 190 6.05 -7.54 -7.00
C THR A 190 7.18 -8.08 -7.87
N ILE A 191 8.42 -8.10 -7.36
CA ILE A 191 9.57 -8.72 -8.04
C ILE A 191 9.34 -10.22 -8.24
N ALA A 192 8.87 -10.95 -7.22
CA ALA A 192 8.60 -12.38 -7.32
C ALA A 192 7.53 -12.68 -8.38
N THR A 193 6.48 -11.86 -8.45
CA THR A 193 5.45 -11.97 -9.49
C THR A 193 6.02 -11.70 -10.87
N GLY A 194 6.83 -10.64 -11.03
CA GLY A 194 7.54 -10.35 -12.28
C GLY A 194 8.47 -11.48 -12.72
N LEU A 195 9.25 -12.04 -11.78
CA LEU A 195 10.17 -13.15 -12.06
C LEU A 195 9.43 -14.42 -12.48
N ARG A 196 8.29 -14.75 -11.85
CA ARG A 196 7.47 -15.89 -12.27
C ARG A 196 6.96 -15.74 -13.69
N ILE A 197 6.59 -14.53 -14.10
CA ILE A 197 6.19 -14.24 -15.48
C ILE A 197 7.40 -14.40 -16.42
N LEU A 198 8.58 -13.89 -16.04
CA LEU A 198 9.81 -13.99 -16.85
C LEU A 198 10.30 -15.44 -17.05
N ILE A 199 10.18 -16.28 -16.03
CA ILE A 199 10.52 -17.71 -16.12
C ILE A 199 9.41 -18.49 -16.88
N GLY A 200 8.28 -17.86 -17.16
CA GLY A 200 7.14 -18.46 -17.85
C GLY A 200 6.31 -19.41 -16.98
N ALA A 201 6.47 -19.33 -15.66
CA ALA A 201 5.70 -20.07 -14.67
C ALA A 201 4.26 -19.55 -14.59
N ASP A 202 4.10 -18.22 -14.58
CA ASP A 202 2.79 -17.55 -14.66
C ASP A 202 2.55 -17.02 -16.08
N ARG A 203 1.38 -17.35 -16.67
CA ARG A 203 1.02 -16.97 -18.06
C ARG A 203 -0.26 -16.13 -18.09
N PRO A 204 -0.17 -14.83 -17.79
CA PRO A 204 -1.36 -13.96 -17.73
C PRO A 204 -2.06 -13.75 -19.08
N TYR A 205 -1.38 -14.07 -20.20
CA TYR A 205 -1.86 -13.83 -21.56
C TYR A 205 -2.40 -15.09 -22.26
N SER A 206 -2.69 -16.17 -21.53
CA SER A 206 -3.13 -17.46 -22.09
C SER A 206 -4.66 -17.54 -22.37
N GLY A 207 -5.25 -16.42 -22.82
CA GLY A 207 -6.61 -16.41 -23.35
C GLY A 207 -6.73 -17.18 -24.66
#